data_AF-A0A8J5N027-F1
#
_entry.id   AF-A0A8J5N027-F1
#
_cell.length_a   1.000
_cell.length_b   1.000
_cell.length_c   1.000
_cell.angle_alpha   90.00
_cell.angle_beta   90.00
_cell.angle_gamma   90.00
#
_symmetry.space_group_name_H-M   'P 1'
#
loop_
_entity.id
_entity.type
_entity.pdbx_description
1 polymer ?
#
loop_
_entity_poly.entity_id
_entity_poly.type
_entity_poly.pdbx_seq_one_letter_code
_entity_poly.pdbx_strand_id
1 'polypeptide(L)'
;MPAQWEYQIGPSGGISMVDDRWMSRYLLHRVAEDFNVVISLDPKPIVGDWNGAGLHCNFSTEAMRADNGIEEIKAAIDKLSRVHMKHMKAYAPHEGKDNERRLTKLQTCTASPRGWLTGASPSGSPGWSQRRRKVT
;
A
#
# COMPACT_ATOMS: atom_id res chain seq x y z
N MET A 1 -6.42 14.60 5.46
CA MET A 1 -7.90 14.61 5.37
C MET A 1 -8.44 14.44 6.78
N PRO A 2 -9.27 15.37 7.29
CA PRO A 2 -9.99 15.16 8.54
C PRO A 2 -10.82 13.87 8.50
N ALA A 3 -10.93 13.15 9.62
CA ALA A 3 -11.60 11.85 9.73
C ALA A 3 -10.99 10.69 8.90
N GLN A 4 -9.80 10.86 8.31
CA GLN A 4 -9.02 9.76 7.74
C GLN A 4 -7.94 9.30 8.73
N TRP A 5 -7.85 7.99 8.94
CA TRP A 5 -6.92 7.37 9.88
C TRP A 5 -6.13 6.24 9.22
N GLU A 6 -4.99 5.88 9.80
CA GLU A 6 -4.15 4.76 9.37
C GLU A 6 -3.71 3.94 10.59
N TYR A 7 -3.65 2.62 10.42
CA TYR A 7 -3.00 1.70 11.35
C TYR A 7 -2.20 0.67 10.55
N GLN A 8 -1.14 0.12 11.13
CA GLN A 8 -0.26 -0.85 10.46
C GLN A 8 -0.41 -2.24 11.10
N ILE A 9 -0.40 -3.26 10.25
CA ILE A 9 -0.43 -4.68 10.64
C ILE A 9 0.91 -5.29 10.25
N GLY A 10 1.49 -6.08 11.16
CA GLY A 10 2.70 -6.86 10.93
C GLY A 10 3.95 -6.37 11.68
N PRO A 11 5.12 -6.94 11.35
CA PRO A 11 5.35 -7.88 10.25
C PRO A 11 4.73 -9.26 10.50
N SER A 12 4.03 -9.79 9.50
CA SER A 12 3.41 -11.13 9.52
C SER A 12 3.92 -11.94 8.32
N GLY A 13 4.05 -13.26 8.50
CA GLY A 13 4.66 -14.15 7.52
C GLY A 13 3.65 -14.76 6.55
N GLY A 14 3.88 -14.61 5.24
CA GLY A 14 3.12 -15.33 4.22
C GLY A 14 1.62 -15.11 4.31
N ILE A 15 0.86 -16.20 4.49
CA ILE A 15 -0.61 -16.19 4.51
C ILE A 15 -1.19 -15.48 5.74
N SER A 16 -0.50 -15.52 6.89
CA SER A 16 -1.03 -14.95 8.14
C SER A 16 -1.23 -13.43 8.04
N MET A 17 -0.44 -12.75 7.19
CA MET A 17 -0.61 -11.32 6.92
C MET A 17 -1.99 -11.00 6.32
N VAL A 18 -2.55 -11.92 5.53
CA VAL A 18 -3.88 -11.75 4.94
C VAL A 18 -4.96 -11.99 5.99
N ASP A 19 -4.80 -13.03 6.82
CA ASP A 19 -5.72 -13.38 7.90
C ASP A 19 -5.82 -12.26 8.94
N ASP A 20 -4.67 -11.80 9.46
CA ASP A 20 -4.56 -10.70 10.41
C ASP A 20 -5.24 -9.43 9.89
N ARG A 21 -5.08 -9.16 8.58
CA ARG A 21 -5.66 -7.99 7.95
C ARG A 21 -7.16 -8.06 7.79
N TRP A 22 -7.70 -9.21 7.39
CA TRP A 22 -9.15 -9.38 7.29
C TRP A 22 -9.80 -9.31 8.67
N MET A 23 -9.22 -9.97 9.66
CA MET A 23 -9.70 -9.92 11.04
C MET A 23 -9.62 -8.51 11.62
N SER A 24 -8.52 -7.78 11.36
CA SER A 24 -8.40 -6.39 11.81
C SER A 24 -9.46 -5.47 11.20
N ARG A 25 -9.80 -5.66 9.91
CA ARG A 25 -10.89 -4.90 9.26
C ARG A 25 -12.24 -5.26 9.85
N TYR A 26 -12.48 -6.53 10.10
CA TYR A 26 -13.71 -6.97 10.77
C TYR A 26 -13.86 -6.28 12.13
N LEU A 27 -12.82 -6.33 12.98
CA LEU A 27 -12.83 -5.67 14.29
C LEU A 27 -13.03 -4.15 14.18
N LEU A 28 -12.42 -3.50 13.18
CA LEU A 28 -12.62 -2.08 12.93
C LEU A 28 -14.09 -1.75 12.67
N HIS A 29 -14.77 -2.55 11.84
CA HIS A 29 -16.20 -2.37 11.60
C HIS A 29 -17.04 -2.68 12.84
N ARG A 30 -16.69 -3.72 13.61
CA ARG A 30 -17.37 -4.04 14.88
C ARG A 30 -17.33 -2.89 15.89
N VAL A 31 -16.17 -2.27 16.06
CA VAL A 31 -16.03 -1.10 16.95
C VAL A 31 -16.80 0.10 16.40
N ALA A 32 -16.75 0.31 15.08
CA ALA A 32 -17.47 1.42 14.44
C ALA A 32 -18.99 1.35 14.64
N GLU A 33 -19.56 0.14 14.66
CA GLU A 33 -20.98 -0.08 14.96
C GLU A 33 -21.37 0.43 16.36
N ASP A 34 -20.55 0.16 17.39
CA ASP A 34 -20.82 0.61 18.77
C ASP A 34 -20.85 2.14 18.90
N PHE A 35 -20.07 2.84 18.07
CA PHE A 35 -20.05 4.30 17.99
C PHE A 35 -21.02 4.87 16.94
N ASN A 36 -21.79 4.03 16.26
CA ASN A 36 -22.72 4.40 15.19
C ASN A 36 -22.05 5.23 14.07
N VAL A 37 -20.82 4.85 13.69
CA VAL A 37 -20.05 5.47 12.60
C VAL A 37 -19.82 4.47 11.46
N VAL A 38 -19.71 4.99 10.23
CA VAL A 38 -19.47 4.15 9.04
C VAL A 38 -18.01 4.27 8.60
N ILE A 39 -17.36 3.14 8.40
CA ILE A 39 -16.00 3.07 7.87
C ILE A 39 -16.06 2.87 6.36
N SER A 40 -15.37 3.73 5.62
CA SER A 40 -15.16 3.57 4.17
C SER A 40 -13.73 3.16 3.87
N LEU A 41 -13.58 2.12 3.06
CA LEU A 41 -12.31 1.68 2.48
C LEU A 41 -12.17 2.10 1.00
N ASP A 42 -13.03 3.02 0.54
CA ASP A 42 -12.96 3.57 -0.82
C ASP A 42 -11.64 4.33 -1.02
N PRO A 43 -10.92 4.12 -2.14
CA PRO A 43 -9.61 4.76 -2.34
C PRO A 43 -9.69 6.28 -2.55
N LYS A 44 -10.87 6.84 -2.85
CA LYS A 44 -11.10 8.28 -3.01
C LYS A 44 -12.54 8.62 -2.58
N PRO A 45 -12.81 8.66 -1.26
CA PRO A 45 -14.16 8.80 -0.74
C PRO A 45 -14.75 10.19 -0.99
N ILE A 46 -13.91 11.22 -1.03
CA ILE A 46 -14.29 12.60 -1.33
C ILE A 46 -13.56 13.04 -2.61
N VAL A 47 -14.33 13.53 -3.59
CA VAL A 47 -13.80 14.05 -4.86
C VAL A 47 -13.18 15.44 -4.64
N GLY A 48 -12.18 15.79 -5.46
CA GLY A 48 -11.47 17.06 -5.38
C GLY A 48 -10.10 16.93 -4.68
N ASP A 49 -9.65 18.04 -4.10
CA ASP A 49 -8.31 18.19 -3.49
C ASP A 49 -8.24 17.64 -2.07
N TRP A 50 -8.78 16.44 -1.88
CA TRP A 50 -8.73 15.70 -0.62
C TRP A 50 -7.92 14.42 -0.79
N ASN A 51 -7.16 14.04 0.23
CA ASN A 51 -6.33 12.82 0.19
C ASN A 51 -7.14 11.57 -0.18
N GLY A 52 -6.53 10.67 -0.95
CA GLY A 52 -7.07 9.33 -1.12
C GLY A 52 -6.69 8.39 0.04
N ALA A 53 -7.39 7.26 0.14
CA ALA A 53 -7.03 6.18 1.04
C ALA A 53 -6.20 5.13 0.27
N GLY A 54 -4.97 4.93 0.70
CA GLY A 54 -4.08 3.90 0.14
C GLY A 54 -3.96 2.71 1.07
N LEU A 55 -3.32 1.65 0.58
CA LEU A 55 -2.85 0.58 1.44
C LEU A 55 -1.45 0.17 1.04
N HIS A 56 -0.48 0.81 1.66
CA HIS A 56 0.93 0.51 1.43
C HIS A 56 1.26 -0.87 1.97
N CYS A 57 1.81 -1.72 1.10
CA CYS A 57 2.28 -3.05 1.47
C CYS A 57 3.81 -3.01 1.59
N ASN A 58 4.33 -3.33 2.77
CA ASN A 58 5.73 -3.63 2.96
C ASN A 58 5.95 -5.14 2.75
N PHE A 59 7.13 -5.52 2.27
CA PHE A 59 7.53 -6.85 1.84
C PHE A 59 9.04 -6.95 1.95
N SER A 60 9.52 -8.11 2.41
CA SER A 60 10.93 -8.44 2.38
C SER A 60 11.10 -9.96 2.39
N THR A 61 12.09 -10.44 1.66
CA THR A 61 12.59 -11.82 1.79
C THR A 61 13.79 -11.85 2.75
N GLU A 62 14.22 -13.05 3.14
CA GLU A 62 15.43 -13.21 3.95
C GLU A 62 16.66 -12.59 3.28
N ALA A 63 16.85 -12.83 1.97
CA ALA A 63 17.93 -12.25 1.19
C ALA A 63 17.88 -10.70 1.15
N MET A 64 16.70 -10.10 1.10
CA MET A 64 16.55 -8.63 1.18
C MET A 64 16.92 -8.06 2.55
N ARG A 65 16.83 -8.87 3.62
CA ARG A 65 17.16 -8.47 5.00
C ARG A 65 18.62 -8.74 5.38
N ALA A 66 19.32 -9.58 4.60
CA ALA A 66 20.73 -9.89 4.77
C ALA A 66 21.64 -8.72 4.36
N ASP A 67 22.94 -8.86 4.65
CA ASP A 67 23.94 -7.88 4.23
C ASP A 67 23.98 -7.78 2.69
N ASN A 68 24.12 -6.56 2.18
CA ASN A 68 23.98 -6.23 0.75
C ASN A 68 22.61 -6.55 0.11
N GLY A 69 21.56 -6.83 0.90
CA GLY A 69 20.20 -7.09 0.41
C GLY A 69 19.54 -5.95 -0.38
N ILE A 70 20.18 -4.77 -0.45
CA ILE A 70 19.72 -3.67 -1.31
C ILE A 70 19.74 -4.04 -2.80
N GLU A 71 20.66 -4.90 -3.23
CA GLU A 71 20.71 -5.36 -4.62
C GLU A 71 19.52 -6.28 -4.95
N GLU A 72 19.13 -7.14 -4.00
CA GLU A 72 17.90 -7.96 -4.11
C GLU A 72 16.63 -7.08 -4.18
N ILE A 73 16.60 -5.99 -3.42
CA ILE A 73 15.49 -5.02 -3.47
C ILE A 73 15.43 -4.36 -4.86
N LYS A 74 16.56 -3.90 -5.40
CA LYS A 74 16.61 -3.30 -6.75
C LYS A 74 16.18 -4.29 -7.82
N ALA A 75 16.65 -5.54 -7.74
CA ALA A 75 16.25 -6.61 -8.66
C ALA A 75 14.75 -6.92 -8.59
N ALA A 76 14.15 -6.91 -7.39
CA ALA A 76 12.71 -7.07 -7.23
C ALA A 76 11.91 -5.88 -7.80
N ILE A 77 12.40 -4.64 -7.61
CA ILE A 77 11.79 -3.44 -8.20
C ILE A 77 11.82 -3.51 -9.73
N ASP A 78 12.94 -3.92 -10.33
CA ASP A 78 13.02 -4.09 -11.80
C ASP A 78 11.99 -5.10 -12.30
N LYS A 79 11.85 -6.24 -11.62
CA LYS A 79 10.82 -7.25 -11.95
C LYS A 79 9.40 -6.67 -11.86
N LEU A 80 9.08 -5.93 -10.78
CA LEU A 80 7.77 -5.29 -10.59
C LEU A 80 7.47 -4.26 -11.68
N SER A 81 8.48 -3.50 -12.11
CA SER A 81 8.31 -2.48 -13.15
C SER A 81 7.80 -3.05 -14.47
N ARG A 82 8.23 -4.28 -14.83
CA ARG A 82 7.86 -4.98 -16.06
C ARG A 82 6.42 -5.51 -16.05
N VAL A 83 5.82 -5.69 -14.88
CA VAL A 83 4.47 -6.25 -14.71
C VAL A 83 3.48 -5.27 -14.09
N HIS A 84 3.80 -3.97 -14.08
CA HIS A 84 3.01 -2.91 -13.45
C HIS A 84 1.51 -2.99 -13.75
N MET A 85 1.13 -3.11 -15.03
CA MET A 85 -0.28 -3.17 -15.43
C MET A 85 -1.02 -4.39 -14.87
N LYS A 86 -0.34 -5.54 -14.74
CA LYS A 86 -0.92 -6.74 -14.14
C LYS A 86 -1.19 -6.52 -12.65
N HIS A 87 -0.26 -5.88 -11.95
CA HIS A 87 -0.41 -5.55 -10.53
C HIS A 87 -1.51 -4.50 -10.30
N MET A 88 -1.58 -3.46 -11.14
CA MET A 88 -2.63 -2.45 -11.07
C MET A 88 -4.04 -3.05 -11.12
N LYS A 89 -4.25 -4.03 -12.00
CA LYS A 89 -5.52 -4.77 -12.08
C LYS A 89 -5.81 -5.57 -10.81
N ALA A 90 -4.78 -6.12 -10.16
CA ALA A 90 -4.93 -6.89 -8.93
C ALA A 90 -5.06 -6.03 -7.64
N TYR A 91 -4.72 -4.73 -7.70
CA TYR A 91 -4.69 -3.85 -6.52
C TYR A 91 -6.04 -3.28 -6.10
N ALA A 92 -7.11 -3.52 -6.86
CA ALA A 92 -8.47 -3.21 -6.45
C ALA A 92 -9.45 -4.25 -7.00
N PRO A 93 -10.60 -4.49 -6.33
CA PRO A 93 -11.59 -5.50 -6.74
C PRO A 93 -12.11 -5.30 -8.18
N HIS A 94 -12.25 -4.05 -8.63
CA HIS A 94 -12.78 -3.71 -9.95
C HIS A 94 -11.68 -3.52 -10.99
N GLU A 95 -10.75 -4.48 -11.08
CA GLU A 95 -9.62 -4.46 -12.03
C GLU A 95 -8.78 -3.17 -12.01
N GLY A 96 -8.63 -2.56 -10.84
CA GLY A 96 -7.86 -1.32 -10.68
C GLY A 96 -8.62 -0.02 -11.00
N LYS A 97 -9.86 -0.09 -11.50
CA LYS A 97 -10.66 1.11 -11.85
C LYS A 97 -10.85 2.06 -10.68
N ASP A 98 -11.05 1.54 -9.47
CA ASP A 98 -11.20 2.38 -8.27
C ASP A 98 -9.95 3.19 -7.97
N ASN A 99 -8.77 2.62 -8.24
CA ASN A 99 -7.49 3.28 -7.99
C ASN A 99 -7.21 4.41 -8.99
N GLU A 100 -7.87 4.46 -10.15
CA GLU A 100 -7.72 5.55 -11.13
C GLU A 100 -8.17 6.90 -10.53
N ARG A 101 -9.19 6.89 -9.67
CA ARG A 101 -9.65 8.09 -8.94
C ARG A 101 -8.64 8.60 -7.90
N ARG A 102 -7.75 7.72 -7.45
CA ARG A 102 -6.76 8.02 -6.39
C ARG A 102 -5.39 8.38 -6.95
N LEU A 103 -4.93 7.65 -7.96
CA LEU A 103 -3.56 7.69 -8.48
C LEU A 103 -3.34 8.80 -9.52
N THR A 104 -3.54 10.06 -9.08
CA THR A 104 -3.62 11.26 -9.91
C THR A 104 -2.54 12.31 -9.60
N LYS A 105 -1.25 11.94 -9.58
CA LYS A 105 -0.04 12.82 -9.48
C LYS A 105 0.11 13.78 -8.29
N LEU A 106 -0.94 14.40 -7.77
CA LEU A 106 -0.87 15.47 -6.76
C LEU A 106 -0.41 14.96 -5.40
N GLN A 107 -0.95 13.83 -4.95
CA GLN A 107 -0.71 13.27 -3.62
C GLN A 107 -0.18 11.83 -3.67
N THR A 108 -0.24 11.20 -4.85
CA THR A 108 0.18 9.82 -5.09
C THR A 108 0.75 9.71 -6.50
N CYS A 109 1.52 8.66 -6.75
CA CYS A 109 2.06 8.36 -8.08
C CYS A 109 0.96 8.07 -9.12
N THR A 110 1.29 8.26 -10.40
CA THR A 110 0.35 7.94 -11.48
C THR A 110 0.08 6.44 -11.55
N ALA A 111 -1.14 6.08 -11.95
CA ALA A 111 -1.44 4.73 -12.41
C ALA A 111 -0.59 4.31 -13.65
N SER A 112 0.02 5.26 -14.37
CA SER A 112 0.88 5.00 -15.54
C SER A 112 2.26 4.44 -15.18
N PRO A 113 2.93 3.69 -16.06
CA PRO A 113 4.21 3.00 -15.78
C PRO A 113 5.43 3.89 -15.47
N ARG A 114 5.30 5.21 -15.41
CA ARG A 114 6.44 6.13 -15.27
C ARG A 114 6.82 6.35 -13.81
N GLY A 115 7.97 5.80 -13.43
CA GLY A 115 8.81 6.27 -12.32
C GLY A 115 8.82 5.38 -11.07
N TRP A 116 9.62 4.31 -11.07
CA TRP A 116 10.06 3.66 -9.83
C TRP A 116 11.38 4.33 -9.41
N LEU A 117 11.38 5.15 -8.34
CA LEU A 117 12.61 5.77 -7.83
C LEU A 117 13.17 4.92 -6.68
N THR A 118 14.40 4.44 -6.84
CA THR A 118 15.18 3.83 -5.76
C THR A 118 15.86 4.94 -4.94
N GLY A 119 15.27 5.30 -3.80
CA GLY A 119 15.78 6.31 -2.87
C GLY A 119 14.75 6.59 -1.78
N ALA A 120 15.12 7.29 -0.70
CA ALA A 120 14.18 7.82 0.28
C ALA A 120 13.12 8.64 -0.48
N SER A 121 11.93 8.07 -0.67
CA SER A 121 11.00 8.58 -1.67
C SER A 121 10.39 9.91 -1.22
N PRO A 122 10.44 10.97 -2.06
CA PRO A 122 9.58 12.13 -1.87
C PRO A 122 8.12 11.71 -2.08
N SER A 123 7.22 12.32 -1.32
CA SER A 123 5.76 12.12 -1.38
C SER A 123 5.24 12.33 -2.81
N GLY A 124 5.11 11.26 -3.59
CA GLY A 124 4.71 11.34 -5.00
C GLY A 124 5.26 10.24 -5.92
N SER A 125 6.26 9.47 -5.48
CA SER A 125 6.69 8.24 -6.18
C SER A 125 5.88 7.03 -5.72
N PRO A 126 5.84 5.91 -6.48
CA PRO A 126 5.47 4.57 -5.97
C PRO A 126 6.56 4.12 -4.99
N GLY A 127 6.69 4.87 -3.90
CA GLY A 127 7.80 4.83 -2.98
C GLY A 127 7.56 3.79 -1.92
N TRP A 128 8.45 2.81 -1.87
CA TRP A 128 8.56 1.90 -0.75
C TRP A 128 9.24 2.62 0.41
N SER A 129 8.56 2.67 1.56
CA SER A 129 9.12 3.18 2.81
C SER A 129 10.08 2.13 3.38
N GLN A 130 11.39 2.38 3.28
CA GLN A 130 12.38 1.61 4.03
C GLN A 130 12.25 1.92 5.53
N ARG A 131 11.36 1.22 6.24
CA ARG A 131 11.49 1.05 7.69
C ARG A 131 12.12 -0.31 7.93
N ARG A 132 13.43 -0.32 8.19
CA ARG A 132 14.12 -1.47 8.76
C ARG A 132 13.52 -1.74 10.15
N ARG A 133 12.55 -2.65 10.26
CA ARG A 133 12.38 -3.43 11.49
C ARG A 133 12.97 -4.79 11.22
N LYS A 134 14.17 -5.04 11.75
CA LYS A 134 14.66 -6.41 11.96
C LYS A 134 13.65 -7.06 12.90
N VAL A 135 12.93 -8.07 12.41
CA VAL A 135 12.27 -9.04 13.27
C VAL A 135 12.96 -10.36 12.98
N THR A 136 13.55 -10.90 14.04
CA THR A 136 14.16 -12.23 14.14
C THR A 136 13.12 -13.31 13.91
#